data_AF-A0A645B2N8-F1
#
_entry.id   AF-A0A645B2N8-F1
#
_cell.length_a   1.000
_cell.length_b   1.000
_cell.length_c   1.000
_cell.angle_alpha   90.00
_cell.angle_beta   90.00
_cell.angle_gamma   90.00
#
_symmetry.space_group_name_H-M   'P 1'
#
loop_
_entity.id
_entity.type
_entity.pdbx_description
1 polymer ?
#
loop_
_entity_poly.entity_id
_entity_poly.type
_entity_poly.pdbx_seq_one_letter_code
_entity_poly.pdbx_strand_id
1 'polypeptide(L)'
;MDENTPALALAVDAKHSLAVYAYSYHMDMRLTVSIENDDSVFSSVHIRPVYCPFTGRRVGTDIQDVQSLMQGISLKGVNGKMLIRCCRLEGSRLILQKGEEQVSLSLPYDMLTGKKYQ
;
A
#
# COMPACT_ATOMS: atom_id res chain seq x y z
N MET A 1 -8.51 10.21 9.33
CA MET A 1 -7.69 10.29 8.10
C MET A 1 -8.68 10.63 7.01
N ASP A 2 -8.43 11.68 6.22
CA ASP A 2 -9.28 11.97 5.06
C ASP A 2 -9.07 10.82 4.06
N GLU A 3 -10.14 10.13 3.69
CA GLU A 3 -10.09 8.97 2.78
C GLU A 3 -9.57 9.35 1.39
N ASN A 4 -9.56 10.65 1.06
CA ASN A 4 -9.05 11.19 -0.19
C ASN A 4 -7.56 11.58 -0.12
N THR A 5 -6.94 11.52 1.07
CA THR A 5 -5.50 11.81 1.21
C THR A 5 -4.71 10.51 1.24
N PRO A 6 -3.72 10.32 0.34
CA PRO A 6 -2.88 9.14 0.37
C PRO A 6 -2.07 9.07 1.67
N ALA A 7 -1.97 7.88 2.25
CA ALA A 7 -1.10 7.60 3.39
C ALA A 7 0.38 7.66 3.01
N LEU A 8 0.70 7.38 1.74
CA LEU A 8 2.03 7.44 1.16
C LEU A 8 1.92 7.69 -0.34
N ALA A 9 2.74 8.58 -0.90
CA ALA A 9 2.73 8.84 -2.34
C ALA A 9 4.15 9.11 -2.86
N LEU A 10 4.42 8.70 -4.10
CA LEU A 10 5.68 8.86 -4.81
C LEU A 10 5.39 9.28 -6.26
N ALA A 11 6.03 10.35 -6.72
CA ALA A 11 5.89 10.79 -8.11
C ALA A 11 6.48 9.73 -9.07
N VAL A 12 5.67 9.24 -10.02
CA VAL A 12 6.13 8.36 -11.08
C VAL A 12 6.71 9.18 -12.23
N ASP A 13 6.03 10.25 -12.60
CA ASP A 13 6.49 11.26 -13.55
C ASP A 13 5.82 12.61 -13.24
N ALA A 14 5.85 13.56 -14.18
CA ALA A 14 5.29 14.89 -13.98
C ALA A 14 3.76 14.93 -13.79
N LYS A 15 3.04 13.87 -14.19
CA LYS A 15 1.57 13.81 -14.15
C LYS A 15 1.02 12.64 -13.34
N HIS A 16 1.84 11.62 -13.06
CA HIS A 16 1.38 10.40 -12.42
C HIS A 16 2.08 10.17 -11.08
N SER A 17 1.31 9.65 -10.13
CA SER A 17 1.79 9.26 -8.81
C SER A 17 1.50 7.79 -8.55
N LEU A 18 2.40 7.16 -7.82
CA LEU A 18 2.17 5.89 -7.15
C LEU A 18 1.73 6.23 -5.73
N ALA A 19 0.54 5.78 -5.34
CA ALA A 19 -0.07 6.15 -4.08
C ALA A 19 -0.52 4.91 -3.29
N VAL A 20 -0.50 5.02 -1.97
CA VAL A 20 -1.17 4.10 -1.05
C VAL A 20 -2.23 4.87 -0.29
N TYR A 21 -3.45 4.38 -0.35
CA TYR A 21 -4.56 4.84 0.47
C TYR A 21 -4.88 3.80 1.54
N ALA A 22 -5.26 4.29 2.73
CA ALA A 22 -5.66 3.47 3.85
C ALA A 22 -7.11 3.79 4.21
N TYR A 23 -8.02 2.88 3.84
CA TYR A 23 -9.45 3.00 4.13
C TYR A 23 -9.79 2.14 5.35
N SER A 24 -10.50 2.73 6.31
CA SER A 24 -11.09 2.00 7.43
C SER A 24 -12.60 2.16 7.36
N TYR A 25 -13.33 1.08 7.09
CA TYR A 25 -14.79 1.11 7.04
C TYR A 25 -15.36 0.10 8.04
N HIS A 26 -16.05 0.61 9.07
CA HIS A 26 -16.52 -0.16 10.23
C HIS A 26 -15.45 -1.07 10.86
N MET A 27 -15.50 -2.37 10.56
CA MET A 27 -14.61 -3.41 11.08
C MET A 27 -13.59 -3.90 10.03
N ASP A 28 -13.63 -3.33 8.83
CA ASP A 28 -12.74 -3.70 7.73
C ASP A 28 -11.67 -2.62 7.52
N MET A 29 -10.55 -3.05 6.96
CA MET A 29 -9.42 -2.21 6.58
C MET A 29 -8.99 -2.61 5.18
N ARG A 30 -8.76 -1.64 4.31
CA ARG A 30 -8.21 -1.88 2.98
C ARG A 30 -7.09 -0.90 2.69
N LEU A 31 -5.96 -1.43 2.23
CA LEU A 31 -4.95 -0.63 1.58
C LEU A 31 -5.17 -0.71 0.06
N THR A 32 -5.22 0.43 -0.61
CA THR A 32 -5.23 0.47 -2.08
C THR A 32 -3.91 1.04 -2.54
N VAL A 33 -3.19 0.30 -3.37
CA VAL A 33 -2.00 0.80 -4.07
C VAL A 33 -2.42 1.12 -5.49
N SER A 34 -2.18 2.35 -5.97
CA SER A 34 -2.60 2.79 -7.29
C SER A 34 -1.52 3.58 -8.02
N ILE A 35 -1.54 3.48 -9.35
CA ILE A 35 -0.94 4.45 -10.25
C ILE A 35 -2.07 5.32 -10.80
N GLU A 36 -1.97 6.61 -10.59
CA GLU A 36 -3.05 7.56 -10.85
C GLU A 36 -2.52 8.95 -11.21
N ASN A 37 -3.41 9.79 -11.71
CA ASN A 37 -3.25 11.23 -11.82
C ASN A 37 -4.49 11.92 -11.23
N ASP A 38 -4.57 13.25 -11.37
CA ASP A 38 -5.67 14.05 -10.81
C ASP A 38 -7.07 13.64 -11.36
N ASP A 39 -7.12 13.02 -12.53
CA ASP A 39 -8.37 12.72 -13.24
C ASP A 39 -8.76 11.23 -13.21
N SER A 40 -7.81 10.31 -13.01
CA SER A 40 -8.01 8.88 -13.30
C SER A 40 -7.02 7.95 -12.59
N VAL A 41 -7.51 6.74 -12.29
CA VAL A 41 -6.71 5.60 -11.81
C VAL A 41 -6.42 4.66 -12.98
N PHE A 42 -5.14 4.39 -13.24
CA PHE A 42 -4.70 3.56 -14.37
C PHE A 42 -4.50 2.09 -14.00
N SER A 43 -3.98 1.85 -12.81
CA SER A 43 -3.75 0.50 -12.28
C SER A 43 -3.86 0.56 -10.78
N SER A 44 -4.47 -0.45 -10.17
CA SER A 44 -4.54 -0.56 -8.72
C SER A 44 -4.57 -2.01 -8.26
N VAL A 45 -4.18 -2.20 -7.01
CA VAL A 45 -4.43 -3.43 -6.26
C VAL A 45 -4.99 -3.08 -4.89
N HIS A 46 -5.85 -3.96 -4.38
CA HIS A 46 -6.40 -3.87 -3.05
C HIS A 46 -5.77 -4.94 -2.17
N ILE A 47 -5.39 -4.55 -0.96
CA ILE A 47 -4.75 -5.42 0.02
C ILE A 47 -5.61 -5.35 1.27
N ARG A 48 -6.14 -6.51 1.67
CA ARG A 48 -6.87 -6.66 2.93
C ARG A 48 -5.94 -7.28 3.96
N PRO A 49 -5.46 -6.50 4.95
CA PRO A 49 -4.60 -7.06 5.98
C PRO A 49 -5.37 -7.98 6.92
N VAL A 50 -4.67 -8.92 7.56
CA VAL A 50 -5.28 -9.74 8.63
C VAL A 50 -5.50 -8.88 9.88
N TYR A 51 -4.53 -8.03 10.19
CA TYR A 51 -4.60 -7.06 11.29
C TYR A 51 -4.40 -5.65 10.78
N CYS A 52 -5.20 -4.71 11.29
CA CYS A 52 -5.10 -3.30 10.97
C CYS A 52 -3.71 -2.78 11.37
N PRO A 53 -2.91 -2.24 10.42
CA PRO A 53 -1.54 -1.80 10.70
C PRO A 53 -1.46 -0.59 11.63
N PHE A 54 -2.58 0.11 11.85
CA PHE A 54 -2.65 1.31 12.68
C PHE A 54 -3.17 1.05 14.09
N THR A 55 -3.95 -0.02 14.30
CA THR A 55 -4.62 -0.29 15.59
C THR A 55 -4.30 -1.67 16.18
N GLY A 56 -3.74 -2.59 15.39
CA GLY A 56 -3.51 -3.98 15.80
C GLY A 56 -4.77 -4.83 15.90
N ARG A 57 -5.96 -4.29 15.58
CA ARG A 57 -7.22 -5.06 15.59
C ARG A 57 -7.25 -6.03 14.41
N ARG A 58 -7.81 -7.22 14.63
CA ARG A 58 -8.05 -8.18 13.55
C ARG A 58 -9.18 -7.65 12.64
N VAL A 59 -8.93 -7.62 11.34
CA VAL A 59 -9.84 -7.09 10.31
C VAL A 59 -10.01 -8.06 9.13
N GLY A 60 -9.10 -9.04 8.98
CA GLY A 60 -9.17 -10.07 7.97
C GLY A 60 -8.84 -11.46 8.51
N THR A 61 -8.97 -12.46 7.65
CA THR A 61 -8.62 -13.86 7.93
C THR A 61 -7.61 -14.43 6.95
N ASP A 62 -7.49 -13.85 5.76
CA ASP A 62 -6.62 -14.32 4.70
C ASP A 62 -5.27 -13.58 4.72
N ILE A 63 -4.18 -14.35 4.71
CA ILE A 63 -2.81 -13.83 4.71
C ILE A 63 -2.29 -13.55 3.29
N GLN A 64 -2.95 -14.04 2.24
CA GLN A 64 -2.43 -13.98 0.86
C GLN A 64 -2.10 -12.56 0.43
N ASP A 65 -3.02 -11.61 0.65
CA ASP A 65 -2.82 -10.19 0.30
C ASP A 65 -1.57 -9.60 1.00
N VAL A 66 -1.37 -9.91 2.29
CA VAL A 66 -0.21 -9.45 3.05
C VAL A 66 1.07 -10.14 2.58
N GLN A 67 1.01 -11.43 2.24
CA GLN A 67 2.14 -12.17 1.68
C GLN A 67 2.55 -11.62 0.31
N SER A 68 1.59 -11.31 -0.57
CA SER A 68 1.85 -10.64 -1.85
C SER A 68 2.50 -9.28 -1.63
N LEU A 69 2.04 -8.52 -0.62
CA LEU A 69 2.68 -7.26 -0.25
C LEU A 69 4.12 -7.44 0.24
N MET A 70 4.42 -8.46 1.03
CA MET A 70 5.79 -8.77 1.46
C MET A 70 6.68 -9.21 0.29
N GLN A 71 6.14 -9.91 -0.70
CA GLN A 71 6.86 -10.31 -1.92
C GLN A 71 7.08 -9.13 -2.90
N GLY A 72 6.27 -8.09 -2.75
CA GLY A 72 6.29 -6.86 -3.52
C GLY A 72 5.28 -6.86 -4.67
N ILE A 73 4.35 -5.94 -4.59
CA ILE A 73 3.33 -5.67 -5.61
C ILE A 73 3.95 -4.98 -6.82
N SER A 74 3.56 -5.42 -8.00
CA SER A 74 3.90 -4.79 -9.27
C SER A 74 2.65 -4.26 -9.94
N LEU A 75 2.69 -3.04 -10.46
CA LEU A 75 1.57 -2.41 -11.16
C LEU A 75 1.96 -2.05 -12.59
N LYS A 76 1.00 -2.15 -13.51
CA LYS A 76 1.22 -1.77 -14.90
C LYS A 76 1.12 -0.26 -15.02
N GLY A 77 2.20 0.38 -15.42
CA GLY A 77 2.25 1.83 -15.64
C GLY A 77 1.52 2.25 -16.92
N VAL A 78 1.31 3.55 -17.04
CA VAL A 78 0.61 4.21 -18.16
C VAL A 78 1.23 3.97 -19.53
N ASN A 79 2.56 3.82 -19.58
CA ASN A 79 3.30 3.50 -20.82
C ASN A 79 3.27 1.99 -21.16
N GLY A 80 2.46 1.20 -20.45
CA GLY A 80 2.37 -0.24 -20.59
C GLY A 80 3.52 -1.03 -19.94
N LYS A 81 4.55 -0.36 -19.40
CA LYS A 81 5.66 -1.01 -18.68
C LYS A 81 5.24 -1.34 -17.25
N MET A 82 5.73 -2.46 -16.75
CA MET A 82 5.48 -2.87 -15.37
C MET A 82 6.41 -2.14 -14.40
N LEU A 83 5.86 -1.51 -13.36
CA LEU A 83 6.62 -1.04 -12.20
C LEU A 83 6.77 -2.22 -11.25
N ILE A 84 7.91 -2.91 -11.33
CA ILE A 84 8.19 -4.13 -10.57
C ILE A 84 8.43 -3.79 -9.10
N ARG A 85 7.76 -4.52 -8.19
CA ARG A 85 7.88 -4.38 -6.73
C ARG A 85 7.75 -2.93 -6.25
N CYS A 86 6.86 -2.19 -6.88
CA CYS A 86 6.59 -0.78 -6.63
C CYS A 86 6.02 -0.51 -5.24
N CYS A 87 5.37 -1.49 -4.60
CA CYS A 87 4.91 -1.40 -3.23
C CYS A 87 5.25 -2.68 -2.48
N ARG A 88 5.88 -2.57 -1.31
CA ARG A 88 6.19 -3.73 -0.47
C ARG A 88 6.17 -3.44 1.01
N LEU A 89 5.94 -4.49 1.80
CA LEU A 89 6.08 -4.46 3.25
C LEU A 89 7.42 -5.07 3.65
N GLU A 90 8.28 -4.28 4.29
CA GLU A 90 9.55 -4.73 4.88
C GLU A 90 9.56 -4.45 6.39
N GLY A 91 9.36 -5.50 7.19
CA GLY A 91 9.19 -5.36 8.63
C GLY A 91 8.03 -4.40 8.95
N SER A 92 8.33 -3.33 9.69
CA SER A 92 7.35 -2.30 10.05
C SER A 92 7.12 -1.25 8.97
N ARG A 93 7.77 -1.32 7.81
CA ARG A 93 7.75 -0.25 6.82
C ARG A 93 6.98 -0.65 5.58
N LEU A 94 5.98 0.13 5.22
CA LEU A 94 5.37 0.10 3.90
C LEU A 94 6.18 1.02 2.99
N ILE A 95 6.70 0.47 1.89
CA ILE A 95 7.63 1.16 0.99
C ILE A 95 6.98 1.28 -0.38
N LEU A 96 6.96 2.49 -0.92
CA LEU A 96 6.77 2.73 -2.35
C LEU A 96 8.13 2.96 -3.01
N GLN A 97 8.35 2.35 -4.17
CA GLN A 97 9.61 2.46 -4.90
C GLN A 97 9.39 2.65 -6.41
N LYS A 98 10.22 3.51 -7.01
CA LYS A 98 10.38 3.66 -8.45
C LYS A 98 11.87 3.84 -8.77
N GLY A 99 12.48 2.84 -9.42
CA GLY A 99 13.92 2.88 -9.68
C GLY A 99 14.70 2.93 -8.37
N GLU A 100 15.52 3.96 -8.19
CA GLU A 100 16.27 4.23 -6.95
C GLU A 100 15.51 5.11 -5.96
N GLU A 101 14.42 5.76 -6.40
CA GLU A 101 13.58 6.59 -5.54
C GLU A 101 12.68 5.72 -4.68
N GLN A 102 12.61 6.01 -3.38
CA GLN A 102 11.69 5.35 -2.47
C GLN A 102 11.18 6.30 -1.38
N VAL A 103 9.96 6.04 -0.95
CA VAL A 103 9.36 6.65 0.25
C VAL A 103 8.76 5.55 1.10
N SER A 104 8.67 5.78 2.40
CA SER A 104 8.16 4.76 3.31
C SER A 104 7.31 5.33 4.41
N LEU A 105 6.32 4.56 4.83
CA LEU A 105 5.50 4.81 6.01
C LEU A 105 5.83 3.75 7.07
N SER A 106 6.12 4.19 8.29
CA SER A 106 6.27 3.28 9.43
C SER A 106 4.88 2.92 9.97
N LEU A 107 4.60 1.63 10.02
CA LEU A 107 3.37 1.06 10.54
C LEU A 107 3.61 0.64 12.00
N PRO A 108 2.73 1.03 12.93
CA PRO A 108 2.90 0.68 14.35
C PRO A 108 2.58 -0.78 14.67
N TYR A 109 1.80 -1.48 13.84
CA TYR A 109 1.42 -2.88 14.07
C TYR A 109 1.65 -3.75 12.84
N ASP A 110 1.99 -5.01 13.11
CA ASP A 110 2.23 -6.05 12.12
C ASP A 110 0.92 -6.54 11.50
N MET A 111 0.84 -6.54 10.17
CA MET A 111 -0.40 -6.89 9.43
C MET A 111 -0.73 -8.39 9.43
N LEU A 112 0.21 -9.26 9.83
CA LEU A 112 -0.01 -10.71 9.94
C LEU A 112 -0.36 -11.14 11.36
N THR A 113 0.21 -10.47 12.36
CA THR A 113 0.16 -10.92 13.76
C THR A 113 -0.55 -9.96 14.71
N GLY A 114 -0.76 -8.70 14.30
CA GLY A 114 -1.33 -7.64 15.15
C GLY A 114 -0.40 -7.16 16.26
N LYS A 115 0.84 -7.66 16.31
CA LYS A 115 1.84 -7.23 17.31
C LYS A 115 2.29 -5.82 17.02
N LYS A 116 2.41 -5.01 18.06
CA LYS A 116 3.00 -3.68 17.96
C LYS A 116 4.50 -3.81 17.69
N TYR A 117 5.01 -3.09 16.71
CA TYR A 117 6.46 -2.95 16.53
C TYR A 117 7.02 -2.08 17.66
N GLN A 118 8.15 -2.52 18.25
CA GLN A 118 8.85 -1.82 19.32
C GLN A 118 9.79 -0.75 18.74
#